data_AF-A0A535LE22-F1
#
_entry.id   AF-A0A535LE22-F1
#
_cell.length_a   1.000
_cell.length_b   1.000
_cell.length_c   1.000
_cell.angle_alpha   90.00
_cell.angle_beta   90.00
_cell.angle_gamma   90.00
#
_symmetry.space_group_name_H-M   'P 1'
#
loop_
_entity.id
_entity.type
_entity.pdbx_description
1 polymer ?
#
loop_
_entity_poly.entity_id
_entity_poly.type
_entity_poly.pdbx_seq_one_letter_code
_entity_poly.pdbx_strand_id
1 'polypeptide(L)'
;MDTIALFLDHRVSSGDDDAIDAAYIAHLAADDWGLYRTLQLNIKKLLATLDEIEVDRDLVRSRVEELWAVVEARAKPLKWRLRAQVGDRLQWYELPEEVRSPYQPE
;
A
#
# COMPACT_ATOMS: atom_id res chain seq x y z
N MET A 1 5.13 -10.74 -5.36
CA MET A 1 6.53 -10.95 -5.77
C MET A 1 7.15 -9.65 -6.25
N ASP A 2 6.56 -8.97 -7.22
CA ASP A 2 7.13 -7.73 -7.80
C ASP A 2 7.40 -6.61 -6.79
N THR A 3 6.49 -6.38 -5.84
CA THR A 3 6.72 -5.36 -4.79
C THR A 3 7.93 -5.67 -3.92
N ILE A 4 8.23 -6.96 -3.67
CA ILE A 4 9.44 -7.36 -2.94
C ILE A 4 10.67 -7.00 -3.76
N ALA A 5 10.67 -7.28 -5.07
CA ALA A 5 11.75 -6.90 -5.97
C ALA A 5 12.00 -5.38 -5.95
N LEU A 6 10.94 -4.57 -6.02
CA LEU A 6 11.07 -3.11 -5.90
C LEU A 6 11.75 -2.68 -4.60
N PHE A 7 11.38 -3.29 -3.46
CA PHE A 7 12.02 -2.99 -2.18
C PHE A 7 13.42 -3.59 -2.02
N LEU A 8 13.81 -4.60 -2.80
CA LEU A 8 15.18 -5.10 -2.85
C LEU A 8 16.07 -4.16 -3.68
N ASP A 9 15.57 -3.72 -4.83
CA ASP A 9 16.35 -2.98 -5.82
C ASP A 9 16.45 -1.48 -5.48
N HIS A 10 15.39 -0.89 -4.92
CA HIS A 10 15.34 0.55 -4.66
C HIS A 10 15.29 0.88 -3.18
N ARG A 11 16.06 1.90 -2.80
CA ARG A 11 15.99 2.51 -1.46
C ARG A 11 14.68 3.28 -1.30
N VAL A 12 14.31 3.53 -0.05
CA VAL A 12 13.24 4.49 0.29
C VAL A 12 13.90 5.82 0.59
N SER A 13 13.41 6.89 -0.04
CA SER A 13 13.97 8.24 0.09
C SER A 13 12.88 9.28 -0.24
N SER A 14 13.21 10.56 -0.26
CA SER A 14 12.32 11.63 -0.74
C SER A 14 13.07 12.50 -1.75
N GLY A 15 12.48 12.73 -2.92
CA GLY A 15 13.05 13.61 -3.95
C GLY A 15 14.33 13.09 -4.63
N ASP A 16 14.47 11.77 -4.75
CA ASP A 16 15.54 11.10 -5.48
C ASP A 16 14.95 10.30 -6.66
N ASP A 17 15.54 10.45 -7.84
CA ASP A 17 15.00 9.92 -9.10
C ASP A 17 15.09 8.39 -9.20
N ASP A 18 15.96 7.74 -8.40
CA ASP A 18 16.14 6.27 -8.37
C ASP A 18 15.81 5.68 -6.98
N ALA A 19 14.69 6.14 -6.41
CA ALA A 19 14.20 5.66 -5.11
C ALA A 19 12.66 5.57 -5.07
N ILE A 20 12.17 4.78 -4.13
CA ILE A 20 10.76 4.80 -3.75
C ILE A 20 10.52 6.10 -2.95
N ASP A 21 9.81 7.06 -3.55
CA ASP A 21 9.54 8.35 -2.92
C ASP A 21 8.48 8.23 -1.81
N ALA A 22 8.96 8.20 -0.56
CA ALA A 22 8.12 8.10 0.63
C ALA A 22 7.26 9.34 0.87
N ALA A 23 7.77 10.54 0.55
CA ALA A 23 7.04 11.78 0.75
C ALA A 23 5.84 11.89 -0.20
N TYR A 24 6.03 11.46 -1.45
CA TYR A 24 4.97 11.37 -2.45
C TYR A 24 3.91 10.34 -2.06
N ILE A 25 4.31 9.12 -1.68
CA ILE A 25 3.36 8.09 -1.25
C ILE A 25 2.60 8.54 0.00
N ALA A 26 3.28 9.14 0.98
CA ALA A 26 2.64 9.67 2.17
C ALA A 26 1.61 10.76 1.83
N HIS A 27 1.92 11.64 0.86
CA HIS A 27 0.97 12.64 0.37
C HIS A 27 -0.28 12.02 -0.20
N LEU A 28 -0.15 11.06 -1.13
CA LEU A 28 -1.29 10.37 -1.71
C LEU A 28 -2.14 9.67 -0.63
N ALA A 29 -1.50 8.99 0.31
CA ALA A 29 -2.16 8.29 1.40
C ALA A 29 -2.82 9.23 2.43
N ALA A 30 -2.37 10.49 2.55
CA ALA A 30 -3.02 11.49 3.39
C ALA A 30 -4.23 12.15 2.71
N ASP A 31 -4.24 12.19 1.38
CA ASP A 31 -5.34 12.77 0.61
C ASP A 31 -6.48 11.76 0.38
N ASP A 32 -6.15 10.46 0.35
CA ASP A 32 -7.10 9.37 0.15
C ASP A 32 -7.00 8.29 1.25
N TRP A 33 -8.07 8.18 2.03
CA TRP A 33 -8.21 7.15 3.07
C TRP A 33 -8.30 5.73 2.49
N GLY A 34 -8.97 5.55 1.36
CA GLY A 34 -9.09 4.26 0.69
C GLY A 34 -7.74 3.75 0.19
N LEU A 35 -6.93 4.63 -0.41
CA LEU A 35 -5.57 4.29 -0.80
C LEU A 35 -4.70 3.93 0.41
N TYR A 36 -4.75 4.73 1.48
CA TYR A 36 -4.06 4.41 2.74
C TYR A 36 -4.44 3.02 3.25
N ARG A 37 -5.74 2.70 3.27
CA ARG A 37 -6.23 1.42 3.77
C ARG A 37 -5.74 0.26 2.89
N THR A 38 -5.76 0.44 1.58
CA THR A 38 -5.21 -0.52 0.62
C THR A 38 -3.72 -0.76 0.84
N LEU A 39 -2.92 0.30 1.01
CA LEU A 39 -1.49 0.17 1.29
C LEU A 39 -1.25 -0.57 2.62
N GLN A 40 -1.98 -0.21 3.67
CA GLN A 40 -1.88 -0.86 4.99
C GLN A 40 -2.14 -2.37 4.91
N LEU A 41 -3.20 -2.78 4.21
CA LEU A 41 -3.56 -4.19 4.03
C LEU A 41 -2.49 -4.94 3.21
N ASN A 42 -1.97 -4.33 2.16
CA ASN A 42 -0.96 -4.95 1.31
C ASN A 42 0.41 -5.04 1.99
N ILE A 43 0.83 -4.03 2.76
CA ILE A 43 2.06 -4.09 3.54
C ILE A 43 1.99 -5.22 4.57
N LYS A 44 0.85 -5.39 5.27
CA LYS A 44 0.68 -6.51 6.20
C LYS A 44 0.81 -7.86 5.49
N LYS A 45 0.20 -8.01 4.32
CA LYS A 45 0.31 -9.24 3.51
C LYS A 45 1.74 -9.47 3.02
N LEU A 46 2.39 -8.43 2.50
CA LEU A 46 3.78 -8.44 2.03
C LEU A 46 4.72 -8.96 3.12
N LEU A 47 4.63 -8.39 4.33
CA LEU A 47 5.47 -8.78 5.46
C LEU A 47 5.22 -10.21 5.93
N ALA A 48 3.99 -10.71 5.83
CA ALA A 48 3.68 -12.11 6.13
C ALA A 48 4.24 -13.07 5.06
N THR A 49 4.18 -12.68 3.80
CA THR A 49 4.71 -13.48 2.67
C THR A 49 6.24 -13.54 2.66
N LEU A 50 6.95 -12.59 3.28
CA LEU A 50 8.42 -12.63 3.35
C LEU A 50 8.95 -13.91 4.02
N ASP A 51 8.20 -14.47 4.97
CA ASP A 51 8.64 -15.68 5.70
C ASP A 51 8.69 -16.93 4.80
N GLU A 52 7.98 -16.90 3.67
CA GLU A 52 7.83 -18.02 2.74
C GLU A 52 8.81 -17.96 1.55
N ILE A 53 9.60 -16.89 1.42
CA ILE A 53 10.44 -16.64 0.23
C ILE A 53 11.92 -16.50 0.64
N GLU A 54 12.82 -17.03 -0.18
CA GLU A 54 14.27 -16.91 -0.02
C GLU A 54 14.79 -15.61 -0.66
N VAL A 55 14.81 -14.53 0.13
CA VAL A 55 15.32 -13.19 -0.23
C VAL A 55 15.96 -12.54 1.00
N ASP A 56 16.59 -11.37 0.84
CA ASP A 56 17.00 -10.53 1.98
C ASP A 56 15.77 -9.91 2.67
N ARG A 57 15.18 -10.67 3.59
CA ARG A 57 13.93 -10.31 4.29
C ARG A 57 14.11 -9.09 5.19
N ASP A 58 15.26 -8.95 5.82
CA ASP A 58 15.55 -7.88 6.76
C ASP A 58 15.66 -6.54 6.02
N LEU A 59 16.31 -6.53 4.85
CA LEU A 59 16.37 -5.34 4.00
C LEU A 59 14.98 -4.90 3.52
N VAL A 60 14.16 -5.84 3.04
CA VAL A 60 12.81 -5.51 2.59
C VAL A 60 11.96 -5.00 3.75
N ARG A 61 12.02 -5.67 4.90
CA ARG A 61 11.28 -5.28 6.11
C ARG A 61 11.67 -3.86 6.55
N SER A 62 12.97 -3.55 6.64
CA SER A 62 13.42 -2.24 7.10
C SER A 62 12.97 -1.12 6.17
N ARG A 63 13.00 -1.33 4.85
CA ARG A 63 12.55 -0.35 3.86
C ARG A 63 11.03 -0.16 3.88
N VAL A 64 10.27 -1.25 4.02
CA VAL A 64 8.82 -1.17 4.17
C VAL A 64 8.44 -0.39 5.45
N GLU A 65 9.15 -0.63 6.55
CA GLU A 65 8.96 0.09 7.81
C GLU A 65 9.33 1.57 7.70
N GLU A 66 10.42 1.90 7.00
CA GLU A 66 10.82 3.28 6.71
C GLU A 66 9.73 4.03 5.91
N LEU A 67 9.25 3.43 4.82
CA LEU A 67 8.14 3.99 4.04
C LEU A 67 6.91 4.19 4.93
N TRP A 68 6.55 3.18 5.72
CA TRP A 68 5.35 3.23 6.53
C TRP A 68 5.43 4.30 7.63
N ALA A 69 6.61 4.49 8.23
CA ALA A 69 6.83 5.54 9.21
C ALA A 69 6.56 6.95 8.64
N VAL A 70 6.97 7.21 7.39
CA VAL A 70 6.71 8.49 6.72
C VAL A 70 5.21 8.66 6.41
N VAL A 71 4.54 7.59 5.98
CA VAL A 71 3.08 7.58 5.72
C VAL A 71 2.28 7.89 6.99
N GLU A 72 2.68 7.30 8.12
CA GLU A 72 2.04 7.49 9.43
C GLU A 72 2.30 8.89 10.00
N ALA A 73 3.53 9.40 9.86
CA ALA A 73 3.91 10.72 10.39
C ALA A 73 3.22 11.88 9.69
N ARG A 74 2.75 11.70 8.45
CA ARG A 74 2.12 12.79 7.69
C ARG A 74 0.76 13.16 8.26
N ALA A 75 0.57 14.46 8.53
CA ALA A 75 -0.68 15.02 9.02
C ALA A 75 -1.86 14.68 8.10
N LYS A 76 -2.94 14.13 8.68
CA LYS A 76 -4.15 13.74 7.95
C LYS A 76 -5.21 14.85 8.03
N PRO A 77 -5.77 15.30 6.89
CA PRO A 77 -6.78 16.35 6.86
C PRO A 77 -8.07 15.90 7.54
N LEU A 78 -8.94 16.85 7.90
CA LEU A 78 -10.18 16.55 8.63
C LEU A 78 -11.09 15.57 7.88
N LYS A 79 -11.27 15.75 6.56
CA LYS A 79 -12.07 14.85 5.70
C LYS A 79 -11.57 13.40 5.81
N TRP A 80 -10.26 13.21 5.75
CA TRP A 80 -9.62 11.90 5.88
C TRP A 80 -9.93 11.29 7.25
N ARG A 81 -9.78 12.06 8.34
CA ARG A 81 -10.03 11.57 9.71
C ARG A 81 -11.48 11.17 9.93
N LEU A 82 -12.43 11.94 9.39
CA LEU A 82 -13.85 11.60 9.41
C LEU A 82 -14.11 10.30 8.64
N ARG A 83 -13.51 10.14 7.45
CA ARG A 83 -13.61 8.89 6.67
C ARG A 83 -12.99 7.70 7.41
N ALA A 84 -11.91 7.92 8.17
CA ALA A 84 -11.26 6.89 8.98
C ALA A 84 -12.14 6.39 10.14
N GLN A 85 -12.96 7.26 10.73
CA GLN A 85 -13.93 6.87 11.75
C GLN A 85 -15.03 5.95 11.20
N VAL A 86 -15.42 6.14 9.93
CA VAL A 86 -16.34 5.22 9.24
C VAL A 86 -15.67 3.85 9.03
N GLY A 87 -14.37 3.87 8.70
CA GLY A 87 -13.56 2.67 8.52
C GLY A 87 -14.06 1.77 7.39
N ASP A 88 -13.84 0.47 7.52
CA ASP A 88 -14.16 -0.54 6.51
C ASP A 88 -15.67 -0.78 6.34
N ARG A 89 -16.53 -0.15 7.16
CA ARG A 89 -18.00 -0.30 7.07
C ARG A 89 -18.57 0.26 5.77
N LEU A 90 -17.94 1.30 5.24
CA LEU A 90 -18.26 1.81 3.92
C LEU A 90 -17.19 1.29 2.95
N GLN A 91 -17.63 0.67 1.86
CA GLN A 91 -16.74 0.20 0.80
C GLN A 91 -15.93 1.39 0.23
N TRP A 92 -14.66 1.15 -0.08
CA TRP A 92 -13.74 2.18 -0.63
C TRP A 92 -13.13 1.78 -1.98
N TYR A 93 -13.57 0.65 -2.52
CA TYR A 93 -13.21 0.15 -3.84
C TYR A 93 -14.49 -0.14 -4.63
N GLU A 94 -14.41 -0.20 -5.94
CA GLU A 94 -15.52 -0.62 -6.78
C GLU A 94 -15.42 -2.11 -7.02
N LEU A 95 -16.54 -2.83 -6.93
CA LEU A 95 -16.58 -4.21 -7.36
C LEU A 95 -16.70 -4.24 -8.89
N PRO A 96 -15.94 -5.09 -9.59
CA PRO A 96 -16.17 -5.31 -11.01
C PRO A 96 -17.62 -5.73 -11.26
N GLU A 97 -18.21 -5.25 -12.34
CA GLU A 97 -19.51 -5.75 -12.80
C GLU A 97 -19.41 -7.25 -13.13
N GLU A 98 -20.52 -7.99 -12.96
CA GLU A 98 -20.59 -9.38 -13.38
C GLU A 98 -20.42 -9.48 -14.90
N VAL A 99 -19.22 -9.84 -15.34
CA VAL A 99 -18.99 -10.26 -16.72
C VAL A 99 -19.70 -11.59 -16.93
N ARG A 100 -20.75 -11.60 -17.75
CA ARG A 100 -21.28 -12.85 -18.30
C ARG A 100 -20.13 -13.58 -18.98
N SER A 101 -19.77 -14.74 -18.45
CA SER A 101 -18.75 -15.58 -19.08
C SER A 101 -19.24 -15.93 -20.48
N PRO A 102 -18.46 -15.66 -21.55
CA PRO A 102 -18.81 -16.08 -22.90
C PRO A 102 -18.83 -17.62 -23.06
N TYR A 103 -18.52 -18.37 -22.00
CA TYR A 103 -18.45 -19.83 -21.96
C TYR A 103 -19.56 -20.50 -21.15
N GLN A 104 -20.59 -19.78 -20.70
CA GLN A 104 -21.78 -20.40 -20.14
C GLN A 104 -22.75 -20.77 -21.28
N PRO A 105 -23.02 -22.06 -21.54
CA PRO A 105 -24.08 -22.45 -22.46
C PRO A 105 -25.44 -22.16 -21.84
N GLU A 106 -26.43 -21.82 -22.69
CA GLU A 106 -27.80 -21.50 -22.30
C GLU A 106 -28.51 -22.62 -21.54
#